data_AF-A0A2S3QK58-F1
#
_entry.id   AF-A0A2S3QK58-F1
#
_cell.length_a   1.000
_cell.length_b   1.000
_cell.length_c   1.000
_cell.angle_alpha   90.00
_cell.angle_beta   90.00
_cell.angle_gamma   90.00
#
_symmetry.space_group_name_H-M   'P 1'
#
loop_
_entity.id
_entity.type
_entity.pdbx_description
1 polymer ?
#
loop_
_entity_poly.entity_id
_entity_poly.type
_entity_poly.pdbx_seq_one_letter_code
_entity_poly.pdbx_strand_id
1 'polypeptide(L)'
;MEAEREQELIDRFTLATYLEAARLYEEGIATAQAIDIAMRAGAGLPQGPLAWADSIGLDVIYEKLTRLQHELGDRFAPPTSLTERIGRGQLGVKTHAGYFNY
;
A
#
# COMPACT_ATOMS: atom_id res chain seq x y z
N MET A 1 -10.43 10.05 -20.55
CA MET A 1 -11.91 10.16 -20.57
C MET A 1 -12.66 8.83 -20.39
N GLU A 2 -12.09 7.65 -20.65
CA GLU A 2 -12.61 6.36 -20.10
C GLU A 2 -11.51 5.62 -19.31
N ALA A 3 -10.32 5.50 -19.90
CA ALA A 3 -9.13 4.98 -19.24
C ALA A 3 -8.80 5.69 -17.91
N GLU A 4 -9.01 7.01 -17.81
CA GLU A 4 -8.82 7.76 -16.57
C GLU A 4 -9.82 7.34 -15.47
N ARG A 5 -11.06 7.00 -15.83
CA ARG A 5 -12.07 6.53 -14.88
C ARG A 5 -11.77 5.11 -14.42
N GLU A 6 -11.31 4.25 -15.33
CA GLU A 6 -10.85 2.91 -15.00
C GLU A 6 -9.64 2.96 -14.05
N GLN A 7 -8.67 3.82 -14.34
CA GLN A 7 -7.50 3.98 -13.48
C GLN A 7 -7.88 4.50 -12.10
N GLU A 8 -8.81 5.44 -12.01
CA GLU A 8 -9.32 5.95 -10.74
C GLU A 8 -10.07 4.86 -9.94
N LEU A 9 -10.83 3.99 -10.62
CA LEU A 9 -11.44 2.82 -9.98
C LEU A 9 -10.37 1.89 -9.40
N ILE A 10 -9.34 1.56 -10.20
CA ILE A 10 -8.25 0.67 -9.78
C ILE A 10 -7.49 1.27 -8.59
N ASP A 11 -7.10 2.54 -8.68
CA ASP A 11 -6.36 3.24 -7.62
C ASP A 11 -7.16 3.21 -6.32
N ARG A 12 -8.44 3.56 -6.35
CA ARG A 12 -9.26 3.60 -5.11
C ARG A 12 -9.42 2.23 -4.46
N PHE A 13 -9.65 1.17 -5.23
CA PHE A 13 -9.79 -0.18 -4.69
C PHE A 13 -8.48 -0.73 -4.15
N THR A 14 -7.40 -0.60 -4.92
CA THR A 14 -6.08 -1.15 -4.53
C THR A 14 -5.49 -0.40 -3.35
N LEU A 15 -5.58 0.93 -3.34
CA LEU A 15 -5.06 1.75 -2.24
C LEU A 15 -5.89 1.61 -0.96
N ALA A 16 -7.22 1.46 -1.06
CA ALA A 16 -8.03 1.15 0.12
C ALA A 16 -7.65 -0.21 0.73
N THR A 17 -7.42 -1.22 -0.11
CA THR A 17 -6.95 -2.54 0.35
C THR A 17 -5.58 -2.45 1.02
N TYR A 18 -4.65 -1.71 0.44
CA TYR A 18 -3.34 -1.44 1.03
C TYR A 18 -3.45 -0.69 2.37
N LEU A 19 -4.32 0.32 2.47
CA LEU A 19 -4.50 1.10 3.69
C LEU A 19 -4.97 0.24 4.85
N GLU A 20 -5.94 -0.65 4.64
CA GLU A 20 -6.37 -1.57 5.70
C GLU A 20 -5.26 -2.54 6.10
N ALA A 21 -4.48 -3.04 5.13
CA ALA A 21 -3.32 -3.87 5.43
C ALA A 21 -2.25 -3.13 6.25
N ALA A 22 -1.98 -1.86 5.92
CA ALA A 22 -1.04 -1.02 6.66
C ALA A 22 -1.53 -0.74 8.09
N ARG A 23 -2.83 -0.49 8.29
CA ARG A 23 -3.42 -0.30 9.63
C ARG A 23 -3.31 -1.54 10.49
N LEU A 24 -3.64 -2.71 9.95
CA LEU A 24 -3.47 -3.98 10.67
C LEU A 24 -2.01 -4.24 11.08
N TYR A 25 -1.07 -3.82 10.24
CA TYR A 25 0.36 -3.88 10.54
C TYR A 25 0.76 -2.89 11.65
N GLU A 26 0.30 -1.63 11.57
CA GLU A 26 0.59 -0.59 12.57
C GLU A 26 0.00 -0.88 13.94
N GLU A 27 -1.21 -1.42 13.98
CA GLU A 27 -1.90 -1.85 15.20
C GLU A 27 -1.28 -3.11 15.80
N GLY A 28 -0.32 -3.74 15.11
CA GLY A 28 0.37 -4.95 15.57
C GLY A 28 -0.51 -6.20 15.60
N ILE A 29 -1.66 -6.18 14.91
CA ILE A 29 -2.60 -7.31 14.84
C ILE A 29 -1.94 -8.51 14.15
N ALA A 30 -1.15 -8.26 13.11
CA ALA A 30 -0.43 -9.29 12.38
C ALA A 30 0.85 -8.74 11.75
N THR A 31 1.82 -9.63 11.52
CA THR A 31 3.04 -9.29 10.77
C THR A 31 2.71 -9.01 9.30
N ALA A 32 3.55 -8.22 8.61
CA ALA A 32 3.38 -7.95 7.19
C ALA A 32 3.30 -9.25 6.36
N GLN A 33 4.13 -10.25 6.70
CA GLN A 33 4.11 -11.56 6.06
C GLN A 33 2.80 -12.31 6.29
N ALA A 34 2.26 -12.30 7.50
CA ALA A 34 1.01 -12.97 7.82
C ALA A 34 -0.19 -12.32 7.08
N ILE A 35 -0.22 -10.98 7.03
CA ILE A 35 -1.24 -10.22 6.29
C ILE A 35 -1.20 -10.60 4.81
N ASP A 36 -0.03 -10.55 4.18
CA ASP A 36 0.11 -10.87 2.77
C ASP A 36 -0.22 -12.33 2.44
N ILE A 37 0.19 -13.27 3.30
CA ILE A 37 -0.19 -14.69 3.15
C ILE A 37 -1.71 -14.85 3.24
N ALA A 38 -2.35 -14.23 4.24
CA ALA A 38 -3.79 -14.32 4.44
C ALA A 38 -4.56 -13.74 3.24
N MET A 39 -4.10 -12.62 2.68
CA MET A 39 -4.76 -12.01 1.52
C MET A 39 -4.58 -12.82 0.24
N ARG A 40 -3.42 -13.47 0.05
CA ARG A 40 -3.24 -14.39 -1.09
C ARG A 40 -4.08 -15.65 -0.94
N ALA A 41 -4.04 -16.29 0.23
CA ALA A 41 -4.69 -17.59 0.46
C ALA A 41 -6.21 -17.46 0.65
N GLY A 42 -6.65 -16.44 1.38
CA GLY A 42 -8.06 -16.22 1.72
C GLY A 42 -8.84 -15.45 0.66
N ALA A 43 -8.27 -14.35 0.15
CA ALA A 43 -8.93 -13.50 -0.85
C ALA A 43 -8.49 -13.79 -2.30
N GLY A 44 -7.54 -14.71 -2.52
CA GLY A 44 -7.09 -15.09 -3.85
C GLY A 44 -6.27 -14.03 -4.57
N LEU A 45 -5.71 -13.04 -3.85
CA LEU A 45 -4.87 -12.02 -4.48
C LEU A 45 -3.58 -12.66 -5.03
N PRO A 46 -3.11 -12.26 -6.23
CA PRO A 46 -1.86 -12.78 -6.79
C PRO A 46 -0.65 -12.37 -5.96
N GLN A 47 -0.70 -11.18 -5.38
CA GLN A 47 0.29 -10.62 -4.49
C GLN A 47 -0.42 -10.00 -3.28
N GLY A 48 0.18 -10.13 -2.10
CA GLY A 48 -0.37 -9.49 -0.91
C GLY A 48 -0.23 -7.96 -0.98
N PRO A 49 -1.11 -7.21 -0.31
CA PRO A 49 -1.19 -5.76 -0.45
C PRO A 49 0.09 -5.01 -0.04
N LEU A 50 0.84 -5.50 0.95
CA LEU A 50 2.06 -4.83 1.39
C LEU A 50 3.22 -5.10 0.41
N ALA A 51 3.37 -6.34 -0.06
CA ALA A 51 4.38 -6.67 -1.08
C ALA A 51 4.04 -6.03 -2.44
N TRP A 52 2.75 -5.85 -2.73
CA TRP A 52 2.29 -5.09 -3.89
C TRP A 52 2.71 -3.62 -3.78
N ALA A 53 2.52 -2.98 -2.62
CA ALA A 53 2.99 -1.61 -2.43
C ALA A 53 4.52 -1.49 -2.60
N ASP A 54 5.28 -2.44 -2.06
CA ASP A 54 6.73 -2.50 -2.23
C ASP A 54 7.15 -2.71 -3.71
N SER A 55 6.36 -3.44 -4.50
CA SER A 55 6.66 -3.69 -5.92
C SER A 55 6.36 -2.47 -6.81
N ILE A 56 5.35 -1.68 -6.45
CA ILE A 56 5.05 -0.39 -7.10
C ILE A 56 6.07 0.68 -6.70
N GLY A 57 6.50 0.69 -5.44
CA GLY A 57 7.38 1.68 -4.85
C GLY A 57 6.65 2.58 -3.86
N LEU A 58 7.19 2.68 -2.64
CA LEU A 58 6.48 3.33 -1.53
C LEU A 58 6.31 4.84 -1.72
N ASP A 59 7.24 5.50 -2.41
CA ASP A 59 7.12 6.91 -2.80
C ASP A 59 5.97 7.14 -3.79
N VAL A 60 5.78 6.25 -4.76
CA VAL A 60 4.66 6.31 -5.72
C VAL A 60 3.32 6.07 -5.02
N ILE A 61 3.28 5.11 -4.08
CA ILE A 61 2.10 4.86 -3.25
C ILE A 61 1.75 6.11 -2.43
N TYR A 62 2.75 6.76 -1.83
CA TYR A 62 2.56 8.00 -1.07
C TYR A 62 1.99 9.13 -1.92
N GLU A 63 2.51 9.32 -3.14
CA GLU A 63 2.00 10.33 -4.08
C GLU A 63 0.52 10.08 -4.42
N LYS A 64 0.17 8.84 -4.78
CA LYS A 64 -1.22 8.46 -5.09
C LYS A 64 -2.16 8.65 -3.90
N LEU A 65 -1.73 8.26 -2.69
CA LEU A 65 -2.51 8.45 -1.47
C LEU A 65 -2.72 9.93 -1.15
N THR A 66 -1.67 10.74 -1.25
CA THR A 66 -1.74 12.19 -1.01
C THR A 66 -2.71 12.86 -1.97
N ARG A 67 -2.67 12.48 -3.26
CA ARG A 67 -3.64 12.94 -4.26
C ARG A 67 -5.07 12.57 -3.86
N LEU A 68 -5.32 11.29 -3.58
CA LEU A 68 -6.67 10.83 -3.19
C LEU A 68 -7.13 11.39 -1.85
N GLN A 69 -6.24 11.66 -0.91
CA GLN A 69 -6.58 12.32 0.34
C GLN A 69 -7.08 13.74 0.07
N HIS A 70 -6.38 14.50 -0.78
CA HIS A 70 -6.81 15.84 -1.16
C HIS A 70 -8.19 15.83 -1.86
N GLU A 71 -8.45 14.84 -2.72
CA GLU A 71 -9.70 14.75 -3.48
C GLU A 71 -10.88 14.16 -2.69
N LEU A 72 -10.63 13.20 -1.82
CA LEU A 72 -11.64 12.32 -1.22
C LEU A 72 -11.60 12.28 0.32
N GLY A 73 -10.68 13.01 0.95
CA GLY A 73 -10.55 13.16 2.39
C GLY A 73 -9.68 12.09 3.08
N ASP A 74 -9.64 12.18 4.40
CA ASP A 74 -8.69 11.48 5.27
C ASP A 74 -8.76 9.94 5.25
N ARG A 75 -9.79 9.36 4.65
CA ARG A 75 -9.85 7.91 4.43
C ARG A 75 -8.68 7.39 3.57
N PHE A 76 -8.06 8.25 2.77
CA PHE A 76 -6.86 7.97 1.97
C PHE A 76 -5.57 8.58 2.56
N ALA A 77 -5.59 9.03 3.81
CA ALA A 77 -4.41 9.58 4.46
C ALA A 77 -3.26 8.55 4.44
N PRO A 78 -2.03 8.95 4.05
CA PRO A 78 -0.86 8.08 4.11
C PRO A 78 -0.63 7.53 5.53
N PRO A 79 -0.44 6.20 5.68
CA PRO A 79 -0.21 5.59 6.98
C PRO A 79 1.19 5.94 7.51
N THR A 80 1.38 5.93 8.83
CA THR A 80 2.64 6.34 9.47
C THR A 80 3.81 5.43 9.08
N SER A 81 3.56 4.12 9.02
CA SER A 81 4.50 3.10 8.57
C SER A 81 5.02 3.36 7.15
N LEU A 82 4.21 3.96 6.28
CA LEU A 82 4.64 4.35 4.94
C LEU A 82 5.60 5.53 4.99
N THR A 83 5.22 6.62 5.66
CA THR A 83 6.03 7.85 5.72
C THR A 83 7.36 7.62 6.42
N GLU A 84 7.38 6.82 7.48
CA GLU A 84 8.60 6.42 8.17
C GLU A 84 9.56 5.61 7.28
N ARG A 85 9.05 4.66 6.49
CA ARG A 85 9.87 3.87 5.55
C ARG A 85 10.50 4.75 4.48
N ILE A 86 9.70 5.66 3.91
CA ILE A 86 10.20 6.65 2.95
C ILE A 86 11.30 7.52 3.57
N GLY A 87 11.10 7.99 4.81
CA GLY A 87 12.10 8.76 5.55
C GLY A 87 13.42 8.01 5.79
N ARG A 88 13.38 6.67 5.82
CA ARG A 88 14.56 5.79 5.90
C ARG A 88 15.14 5.39 4.54
N GLY A 89 14.60 5.88 3.43
CA GLY A 89 15.00 5.47 2.08
C GLY A 89 14.60 4.04 1.71
N GLN A 90 13.66 3.45 2.44
CA GLN A 90 13.12 2.11 2.19
C GLN A 90 11.92 2.26 1.24
N LEU A 91 12.17 2.22 -0.06
CA LEU A 91 11.20 2.47 -1.12
C LEU A 91 10.63 1.20 -1.78
N GLY A 92 10.81 0.04 -1.16
CA GLY A 92 10.36 -1.26 -1.67
C GLY A 92 11.45 -1.98 -2.47
N VAL A 93 11.03 -2.72 -3.51
CA VAL A 93 11.90 -3.60 -4.31
C VAL A 93 13.08 -2.83 -4.91
N LYS A 94 12.85 -1.59 -5.38
CA LYS A 94 13.89 -0.78 -6.03
C LYS A 94 15.05 -0.38 -5.11
N THR A 95 14.85 -0.40 -3.80
CA THR A 95 15.89 -0.12 -2.78
C THR A 95 16.23 -1.36 -1.97
N HIS A 96 15.76 -2.54 -2.36
CA HIS A 96 15.91 -3.81 -1.64
C HIS A 96 15.35 -3.81 -0.19
N ALA A 97 14.49 -2.84 0.12
CA ALA A 97 13.95 -2.65 1.46
C ALA A 97 12.67 -1.82 1.42
N GLY A 98 11.59 -2.35 2.02
CA GLY A 98 10.27 -1.73 2.14
C GLY A 98 9.55 -2.29 3.37
N TYR A 99 8.31 -2.77 3.23
CA TYR A 99 7.66 -3.64 4.21
C TYR A 99 8.38 -4.98 4.37
N PHE A 100 9.00 -5.44 3.29
CA PHE A 100 9.86 -6.62 3.25
C PHE A 100 11.30 -6.23 2.90
N ASN A 101 12.23 -7.15 3.16
CA ASN A 101 13.61 -7.07 2.69
C ASN A 101 13.75 -7.96 1.45
N TYR A 102 14.43 -7.46 0.41
CA TYR A 102 14.57 -8.12 -0.89
C TYR A 102 16.02 -8.37 -1.27
#